data_AF-A0A9D7SW49-F1
#
_entry.id   AF-A0A9D7SW49-F1
#
_cell.length_a   1.000
_cell.length_b   1.000
_cell.length_c   1.000
_cell.angle_alpha   90.00
_cell.angle_beta   90.00
_cell.angle_gamma   90.00
#
_symmetry.space_group_name_H-M   'P 1'
#
loop_
_entity.id
_entity.type
_entity.pdbx_description
1 polymer ?
#
loop_
_entity_poly.entity_id
_entity_poly.type
_entity_poly.pdbx_seq_one_letter_code
_entity_poly.pdbx_strand_id
1 'polypeptide(L)'
;MAKTTIKKKPAKSKSKSQFASNLDFTPGFWERHWKEALIIPILAFALYWMCLPYGYVLDDQIVITGNDYTKKGISGIWEILSTESFSGYFHGQQDLVAGARYRPLSIISFAVEQSIFGDNRIERHFINILLYGLIGLLIFRVLSILFLKRD
;
A
#
# COMPACT_ATOMS: atom_id res chain seq x y z
N MET A 1 -5.56 56.48 -48.15
CA MET A 1 -5.15 55.99 -46.82
C MET A 1 -6.28 55.14 -46.25
N ALA A 2 -6.15 53.80 -46.29
CA ALA A 2 -7.08 52.90 -45.60
C ALA A 2 -6.23 51.96 -44.73
N LYS A 3 -6.29 52.19 -43.41
CA LYS A 3 -5.58 51.35 -42.43
C LYS A 3 -6.36 50.04 -42.28
N THR A 4 -5.84 48.96 -42.85
CA THR A 4 -6.36 47.62 -42.61
C THR A 4 -6.02 47.19 -41.19
N THR A 5 -6.98 47.30 -40.28
CA THR A 5 -6.87 46.81 -38.90
C THR A 5 -6.95 45.29 -38.92
N ILE A 6 -5.81 44.63 -38.69
CA ILE A 6 -5.74 43.19 -38.47
C ILE A 6 -6.46 42.87 -37.15
N LYS A 7 -7.69 42.33 -37.25
CA LYS A 7 -8.41 41.77 -36.10
C LYS A 7 -7.65 40.55 -35.58
N LYS A 8 -6.93 40.73 -34.48
CA LYS A 8 -6.34 39.64 -33.69
C LYS A 8 -7.47 38.75 -33.17
N LYS A 9 -7.62 37.54 -33.70
CA LYS A 9 -8.53 36.52 -33.13
C LYS A 9 -8.09 36.27 -31.68
N PRO A 10 -9.02 36.25 -30.70
CA PRO A 10 -8.66 35.85 -29.35
C PRO A 10 -8.21 34.38 -29.40
N ALA A 11 -6.99 34.13 -28.94
CA ALA A 11 -6.49 32.77 -28.76
C ALA A 11 -7.48 32.06 -27.84
N LYS A 12 -8.11 30.98 -28.34
CA LYS A 12 -8.93 30.10 -27.51
C LYS A 12 -8.07 29.66 -26.33
N SER A 13 -8.38 30.20 -25.16
CA SER A 13 -7.82 29.77 -23.89
C SER A 13 -8.02 28.26 -23.81
N LYS A 14 -6.91 27.51 -23.78
CA LYS A 14 -6.94 26.06 -23.61
C LYS A 14 -7.75 25.78 -22.36
N SER A 15 -8.89 25.12 -22.51
CA SER A 15 -9.66 24.50 -21.43
C SER A 15 -8.67 23.74 -20.54
N LYS A 16 -8.31 24.35 -19.40
CA LYS A 16 -7.61 23.64 -18.34
C LYS A 16 -8.62 22.65 -17.79
N SER A 17 -8.49 21.41 -18.26
CA SER A 17 -9.13 20.19 -17.80
C SER A 17 -10.11 20.36 -16.63
N GLN A 18 -11.40 20.38 -16.96
CA GLN A 18 -12.56 20.39 -16.05
C GLN A 18 -12.54 19.21 -15.04
N PHE A 19 -11.67 18.22 -15.25
CA PHE A 19 -11.45 17.08 -14.37
C PHE A 19 -10.71 17.47 -13.08
N ALA A 20 -9.67 18.32 -13.15
CA ALA A 20 -8.88 18.69 -11.99
C ALA A 20 -9.62 19.66 -11.04
N SER A 21 -10.57 20.44 -11.57
CA SER A 21 -11.43 21.32 -10.77
C SER A 21 -12.52 20.58 -10.00
N ASN A 22 -12.76 19.32 -10.32
CA ASN A 22 -13.81 18.48 -9.75
C ASN A 22 -13.25 17.44 -8.78
N LEU A 23 -12.10 17.67 -8.13
CA LEU A 23 -11.56 16.73 -7.14
C LEU A 23 -11.86 17.22 -5.72
N ASP A 24 -12.47 16.38 -4.88
CA ASP A 24 -12.84 16.76 -3.50
C ASP A 24 -11.68 16.60 -2.51
N PHE A 25 -10.92 17.68 -2.35
CA PHE A 25 -9.90 17.83 -1.31
C PHE A 25 -10.38 18.64 -0.10
N THR A 26 -11.69 18.78 0.11
CA THR A 26 -12.21 19.60 1.22
C THR A 26 -11.85 18.99 2.58
N PRO A 27 -11.46 19.83 3.56
CA PRO A 27 -11.27 19.39 4.95
C PRO A 27 -12.56 18.77 5.53
N GLY A 28 -12.41 17.90 6.53
CA GLY A 28 -13.56 17.27 7.21
C GLY A 28 -14.21 16.12 6.44
N PHE A 29 -13.56 15.56 5.42
CA PHE A 29 -14.06 14.39 4.68
C PHE A 29 -14.45 13.22 5.60
N TRP A 30 -13.56 12.87 6.54
CA TRP A 30 -13.77 11.75 7.45
C TRP A 30 -14.90 12.00 8.47
N GLU A 31 -15.17 13.25 8.83
CA GLU A 31 -16.29 13.60 9.70
C GLU A 31 -17.62 13.40 8.99
N ARG A 32 -17.68 13.73 7.69
CA ARG A 32 -18.88 13.53 6.86
C ARG A 32 -19.13 12.05 6.55
N HIS A 33 -18.06 11.28 6.37
CA HIS A 33 -18.09 9.86 6.01
C HIS A 33 -17.67 8.94 7.17
N TRP A 34 -17.99 9.31 8.41
CA TRP A 34 -17.54 8.56 9.59
C TRP A 34 -18.12 7.15 9.66
N LYS A 35 -19.31 6.92 9.09
CA LYS A 35 -19.96 5.61 9.04
C LYS A 35 -19.19 4.66 8.13
N GLU A 36 -18.82 5.15 6.96
CA GLU A 36 -18.01 4.44 5.96
C GLU A 36 -16.60 4.18 6.52
N ALA A 37 -16.02 5.18 7.20
CA ALA A 37 -14.72 5.05 7.86
C ALA A 37 -14.72 3.99 8.97
N LEU A 38 -15.87 3.75 9.60
CA LEU A 38 -16.02 2.72 10.64
C LEU A 38 -16.36 1.34 10.04
N ILE A 39 -17.26 1.27 9.06
CA ILE A 39 -17.74 -0.01 8.52
C ILE A 39 -16.65 -0.77 7.74
N ILE A 40 -15.79 -0.06 7.01
CA ILE A 40 -14.73 -0.65 6.20
C ILE A 40 -13.75 -1.50 7.04
N PRO A 41 -13.10 -0.97 8.09
CA PRO A 41 -12.20 -1.77 8.92
C PRO A 41 -12.93 -2.86 9.72
N ILE A 42 -14.19 -2.64 10.12
CA ILE A 42 -15.00 -3.68 10.77
C ILE A 42 -15.25 -4.85 9.82
N LEU A 43 -15.62 -4.58 8.57
CA LEU A 43 -15.82 -5.63 7.56
C LEU A 43 -14.51 -6.37 7.26
N ALA A 44 -13.40 -5.65 7.13
CA ALA A 44 -12.08 -6.26 6.99
C ALA A 44 -11.78 -7.24 8.15
N PHE A 45 -12.00 -6.81 9.39
CA PHE A 45 -11.83 -7.67 10.55
C PHE A 45 -12.79 -8.86 10.54
N ALA A 46 -14.08 -8.63 10.31
CA ALA A 46 -15.10 -9.68 10.29
C ALA A 46 -14.84 -10.76 9.22
N LEU A 47 -14.21 -10.40 8.10
CA LEU A 47 -13.84 -11.36 7.05
C LEU A 47 -12.62 -12.21 7.42
N TYR A 48 -11.66 -11.66 8.18
CA TYR A 48 -10.35 -12.29 8.38
C TYR A 48 -10.02 -12.66 9.83
N TRP A 49 -10.86 -12.34 10.81
CA TRP A 49 -10.59 -12.65 12.23
C TRP A 49 -10.37 -14.15 12.48
N MET A 50 -11.03 -15.02 11.71
CA MET A 50 -10.87 -16.48 11.79
C MET A 50 -9.46 -16.95 11.36
N CYS A 51 -8.68 -16.09 10.69
CA CYS A 51 -7.31 -16.40 10.27
C CYS A 51 -6.27 -16.15 11.37
N LEU A 52 -6.61 -15.46 12.45
CA LEU A 52 -5.68 -15.16 13.56
C LEU A 52 -4.97 -16.40 14.15
N PRO A 53 -5.63 -17.55 14.39
CA PRO A 53 -4.97 -18.73 14.95
C PRO A 53 -4.24 -19.59 13.91
N TYR A 54 -4.28 -19.24 12.62
CA TYR A 54 -3.67 -20.06 11.57
C TYR A 54 -2.13 -19.99 11.62
N GLY A 55 -1.50 -20.96 10.98
CA GLY A 55 -0.04 -21.03 10.84
C GLY A 55 0.43 -20.40 9.53
N TYR A 56 1.75 -20.18 9.44
CA TYR A 56 2.42 -19.76 8.21
C TYR A 56 2.44 -20.88 7.17
N VAL A 57 2.13 -20.55 5.92
CA VAL A 57 2.04 -21.54 4.82
C VAL A 57 2.81 -21.06 3.58
N LEU A 58 3.42 -22.01 2.87
CA LEU A 58 4.08 -21.84 1.57
C LEU A 58 5.15 -20.72 1.58
N ASP A 59 4.78 -19.51 1.18
CA ASP A 59 5.69 -18.39 1.00
C ASP A 59 6.06 -17.73 2.33
N ASP A 60 5.17 -17.76 3.33
CA ASP A 60 5.43 -17.23 4.67
C ASP A 60 6.63 -17.92 5.31
N GLN A 61 6.79 -19.22 5.07
CA GLN A 61 7.92 -19.97 5.59
C GLN A 61 9.23 -19.53 4.97
N ILE A 62 9.22 -19.11 3.71
CA ILE A 62 10.41 -18.68 2.98
C ILE A 62 10.82 -17.26 3.42
N VAL A 63 9.85 -16.35 3.58
CA VAL A 63 10.14 -14.92 3.80
C VAL A 63 10.11 -14.50 5.28
N ILE A 64 9.45 -15.26 6.16
CA ILE A 64 9.29 -14.95 7.58
C ILE A 64 10.14 -15.88 8.45
N THR A 65 9.78 -17.17 8.51
CA THR A 65 10.40 -18.10 9.48
C THR A 65 11.72 -18.69 9.00
N GLY A 66 11.94 -18.79 7.69
CA GLY A 66 13.15 -19.32 7.07
C GLY A 66 14.13 -18.24 6.61
N ASN A 67 13.77 -16.96 6.67
CA ASN A 67 14.62 -15.87 6.21
C ASN A 67 15.50 -15.35 7.36
N ASP A 68 16.82 -15.54 7.24
CA ASP A 68 17.79 -15.07 8.23
C ASP A 68 17.78 -13.54 8.39
N TYR A 69 17.50 -12.80 7.32
CA TYR A 69 17.46 -11.34 7.37
C TYR A 69 16.21 -10.83 8.10
N THR A 70 15.06 -11.49 7.92
CA THR A 70 13.84 -11.19 8.67
C THR A 70 14.04 -11.47 10.16
N LYS A 71 14.70 -12.58 10.50
CA LYS A 71 15.02 -12.96 11.89
C LYS A 71 15.93 -11.95 12.60
N LYS A 72 16.87 -11.33 11.88
CA LYS A 72 17.72 -10.24 12.39
C LYS A 72 16.94 -8.96 12.74
N GLY A 73 15.69 -8.86 12.30
CA GLY A 73 14.83 -7.71 12.55
C GLY A 73 15.37 -6.43 11.93
N ILE A 74 15.30 -5.30 12.64
CA ILE A 74 15.76 -3.98 12.16
C ILE A 74 17.23 -4.02 11.68
N SER A 75 18.08 -4.83 12.33
CA SER A 75 19.50 -4.95 11.94
C SER A 75 19.71 -5.59 10.56
N GLY A 76 18.73 -6.36 10.05
CA GLY A 76 18.77 -7.02 8.75
C GLY A 76 18.24 -6.18 7.58
N ILE A 77 17.78 -4.95 7.81
CA ILE A 77 17.14 -4.11 6.77
C ILE A 77 18.10 -3.80 5.63
N TRP A 78 19.38 -3.55 5.93
CA TRP A 78 20.36 -3.25 4.90
C TRP A 78 20.61 -4.45 3.98
N GLU A 79 20.68 -5.66 4.55
CA GLU A 79 20.76 -6.90 3.78
C GLU A 79 19.51 -7.12 2.92
N ILE A 80 18.31 -6.86 3.44
CA ILE A 80 17.05 -6.98 2.68
C ILE A 80 17.02 -6.00 1.49
N LEU A 81 17.52 -4.77 1.67
CA LEU A 81 17.56 -3.78 0.60
C LEU A 81 18.61 -4.07 -0.48
N SER A 82 19.71 -4.72 -0.10
CA SER A 82 20.85 -4.98 -0.99
C SER A 82 20.83 -6.37 -1.64
N THR A 83 19.86 -7.21 -1.31
CA THR A 83 19.77 -8.59 -1.81
C THR A 83 18.39 -8.90 -2.41
N GLU A 84 18.32 -10.03 -3.13
CA GLU A 84 17.08 -10.60 -3.64
C GLU A 84 16.18 -11.14 -2.52
N SER A 85 14.86 -11.18 -2.73
CA SER A 85 13.89 -11.51 -1.67
C SER A 85 14.08 -12.87 -0.98
N PHE A 86 14.71 -13.84 -1.64
CA PHE A 86 14.95 -15.17 -1.08
C PHE A 86 16.41 -15.41 -0.67
N SER A 87 17.28 -14.40 -0.81
CA SER A 87 18.70 -14.53 -0.46
C SER A 87 18.88 -14.92 1.02
N GLY A 88 18.03 -14.41 1.91
CA GLY A 88 18.08 -14.77 3.33
C GLY A 88 17.54 -16.16 3.65
N TYR A 89 16.81 -16.81 2.74
CA TYR A 89 16.37 -18.20 2.88
C TYR A 89 17.40 -19.19 2.30
N PHE A 90 18.01 -18.84 1.17
CA PHE A 90 19.02 -19.66 0.50
C PHE A 90 20.47 -19.35 0.94
N HIS A 91 20.63 -18.61 2.05
CA HIS A 91 21.94 -18.20 2.58
C HIS A 91 22.87 -17.56 1.53
N GLY A 92 22.32 -16.74 0.63
CA GLY A 92 23.07 -16.04 -0.41
C GLY A 92 23.21 -16.77 -1.76
N GLN A 93 22.62 -17.96 -1.93
CA GLN A 93 22.61 -18.64 -3.24
C GLN A 93 21.53 -18.05 -4.16
N GLN A 94 21.97 -17.36 -5.23
CA GLN A 94 21.08 -16.62 -6.14
C GLN A 94 20.55 -17.47 -7.31
N ASP A 95 21.19 -18.59 -7.63
CA ASP A 95 20.89 -19.41 -8.83
C ASP A 95 19.90 -20.56 -8.61
N LEU A 96 19.40 -20.76 -7.39
CA LEU A 96 18.51 -21.90 -7.07
C LEU A 96 17.08 -21.74 -7.59
N VAL A 97 16.66 -20.52 -7.94
CA VAL A 97 15.30 -20.25 -8.44
C VAL A 97 15.38 -19.26 -9.60
N ALA A 98 14.98 -19.71 -10.79
CA ALA A 98 14.83 -18.83 -11.94
C ALA A 98 13.74 -17.79 -11.66
N GLY A 99 14.12 -16.51 -11.64
CA GLY A 99 13.21 -15.39 -11.40
C GLY A 99 13.44 -14.69 -10.05
N ALA A 100 14.65 -14.15 -9.87
CA ALA A 100 14.99 -13.13 -8.90
C ALA A 100 13.83 -12.10 -8.76
N ARG A 101 13.21 -12.04 -7.57
CA ARG A 101 12.13 -11.11 -7.26
C ARG A 101 12.67 -10.14 -6.21
N TYR A 102 12.81 -8.88 -6.58
CA TYR A 102 13.14 -7.82 -5.63
C TYR A 102 11.86 -7.26 -5.00
N ARG A 103 11.55 -7.68 -3.77
CA ARG A 103 10.39 -7.21 -2.96
C ARG A 103 10.81 -6.87 -1.53
N PRO A 104 11.70 -5.88 -1.33
CA PRO A 104 12.29 -5.60 -0.03
C PRO A 104 11.26 -5.08 0.98
N LEU A 105 10.28 -4.27 0.54
CA LEU A 105 9.36 -3.57 1.45
C LEU A 105 8.51 -4.53 2.31
N SER A 106 8.01 -5.61 1.71
CA SER A 106 7.25 -6.63 2.45
C SER A 106 8.12 -7.32 3.51
N ILE A 107 9.35 -7.66 3.15
CA ILE A 107 10.30 -8.34 4.06
C ILE A 107 10.76 -7.39 5.17
N ILE A 108 10.94 -6.10 4.87
CA ILE A 108 11.23 -5.07 5.88
C ILE A 108 10.07 -4.95 6.87
N SER A 109 8.81 -4.96 6.42
CA SER A 109 7.65 -4.99 7.34
C SER A 109 7.77 -6.18 8.30
N PHE A 110 8.06 -7.36 7.75
CA PHE A 110 8.19 -8.56 8.57
C PHE A 110 9.38 -8.51 9.54
N ALA A 111 10.49 -7.87 9.15
CA ALA A 111 11.65 -7.69 10.00
C ALA A 111 11.37 -6.69 11.14
N VAL A 112 10.66 -5.60 10.86
CA VAL A 112 10.23 -4.64 11.88
C VAL A 112 9.27 -5.30 12.86
N GLU A 113 8.28 -6.04 12.36
CA GLU A 113 7.37 -6.84 13.19
C GLU A 113 8.13 -7.86 14.05
N GLN A 114 9.17 -8.52 13.49
CA GLN A 114 10.02 -9.45 14.23
C GLN A 114 10.74 -8.76 15.40
N SER A 115 11.21 -7.53 15.21
CA SER A 115 11.88 -6.77 16.27
C SER A 115 10.95 -6.33 17.39
N ILE A 116 9.67 -6.07 17.11
CA ILE A 116 8.72 -5.55 18.09
C ILE A 116 7.96 -6.69 18.79
N PHE A 117 7.49 -7.67 18.04
CA PHE A 117 6.57 -8.72 18.51
C PHE A 117 7.19 -10.11 18.56
N GLY A 118 8.43 -10.27 18.09
CA GLY A 118 9.09 -11.58 18.00
C GLY A 118 8.38 -12.52 17.01
N ASP A 119 8.43 -13.82 17.29
CA ASP A 119 7.81 -14.85 16.46
C ASP A 119 6.35 -15.14 16.88
N ASN A 120 5.54 -14.08 17.01
CA ASN A 120 4.13 -14.20 17.33
C ASN A 120 3.26 -14.12 16.07
N ARG A 121 2.70 -15.26 15.66
CA ARG A 121 1.85 -15.38 14.46
C ARG A 121 0.56 -14.58 14.56
N ILE A 122 -0.05 -14.53 15.74
CA ILE A 122 -1.33 -13.86 15.96
C ILE A 122 -1.18 -12.36 15.71
N GLU A 123 -0.12 -11.76 16.25
CA GLU A 123 0.16 -10.33 16.07
C GLU A 123 0.39 -9.98 14.61
N ARG A 124 1.12 -10.81 13.87
CA ARG A 124 1.35 -10.59 12.43
C ARG A 124 0.07 -10.69 11.62
N HIS A 125 -0.75 -11.71 11.86
CA HIS A 125 -2.04 -11.84 11.20
C HIS A 125 -2.95 -10.65 11.55
N PHE A 126 -2.94 -10.19 12.80
CA PHE A 126 -3.67 -9.01 13.23
C PHE A 126 -3.22 -7.73 12.51
N ILE A 127 -1.90 -7.49 12.41
CA ILE A 127 -1.34 -6.36 11.67
C ILE A 127 -1.74 -6.41 10.19
N ASN A 128 -1.71 -7.58 9.56
CA ASN A 128 -2.18 -7.72 8.17
C ASN A 128 -3.65 -7.36 8.00
N ILE A 129 -4.52 -7.76 8.94
CA ILE A 129 -5.94 -7.41 8.92
C ILE A 129 -6.12 -5.88 9.08
N LEU A 130 -5.35 -5.26 9.99
CA LEU A 130 -5.34 -3.81 10.18
C LEU A 130 -4.92 -3.09 8.90
N LEU A 131 -3.81 -3.50 8.28
CA LEU A 131 -3.31 -2.93 7.03
C LEU A 131 -4.32 -3.08 5.89
N TYR A 132 -5.00 -4.23 5.80
CA TYR A 132 -6.07 -4.43 4.82
C TYR A 132 -7.23 -3.46 5.02
N GLY A 133 -7.66 -3.25 6.28
CA GLY A 133 -8.66 -2.23 6.62
C GLY A 133 -8.22 -0.82 6.23
N LEU A 134 -6.95 -0.45 6.50
CA LEU A 134 -6.38 0.84 6.12
C LEU A 134 -6.31 1.03 4.59
N ILE A 135 -5.97 -0.01 3.84
CA ILE A 135 -6.03 0.01 2.37
C ILE A 135 -7.46 0.24 1.90
N GLY A 136 -8.45 -0.42 2.53
CA GLY A 136 -9.86 -0.16 2.25
C GLY A 136 -10.25 1.31 2.42
N LEU A 137 -9.80 1.94 3.51
CA LEU A 137 -10.01 3.38 3.75
C LEU A 137 -9.30 4.25 2.71
N LEU A 138 -8.07 3.90 2.35
CA LEU A 138 -7.32 4.61 1.31
C LEU A 138 -8.03 4.54 -0.04
N ILE A 139 -8.49 3.35 -0.44
CA ILE A 139 -9.26 3.15 -1.66
C ILE A 139 -10.54 3.96 -1.60
N PHE A 140 -11.29 3.91 -0.50
CA PHE A 140 -12.49 4.73 -0.32
C PHE A 140 -12.17 6.22 -0.53
N ARG A 141 -11.11 6.74 0.08
CA ARG A 141 -10.70 8.14 -0.09
C ARG A 141 -10.35 8.46 -1.55
N VAL A 142 -9.58 7.61 -2.21
CA VAL A 142 -9.18 7.79 -3.61
C VAL A 142 -10.39 7.75 -4.54
N LEU A 143 -11.31 6.81 -4.34
CA LEU A 143 -12.53 6.68 -5.13
C LEU A 143 -13.46 7.88 -4.91
N SER A 144 -13.61 8.38 -3.69
CA SER A 144 -14.41 9.59 -3.42
C SER A 144 -13.80 10.85 -4.05
N ILE A 145 -12.48 10.91 -4.17
CA ILE A 145 -11.80 12.00 -4.89
C ILE A 145 -12.04 11.87 -6.41
N LEU A 146 -11.94 10.65 -6.95
CA LEU A 146 -12.06 10.39 -8.39
C LEU A 146 -13.50 10.52 -8.90
N PHE A 147 -14.45 9.96 -8.15
CA PHE A 147 -15.87 9.96 -8.47
C PHE A 147 -16.55 11.10 -7.72
N LEU A 148 -16.27 12.33 -8.15
CA LEU A 148 -17.05 13.47 -7.70
C LEU A 148 -18.50 13.27 -8.12
N LYS A 149 -19.42 13.51 -7.19
CA LYS A 149 -20.86 13.53 -7.43
C LYS A 149 -21.14 14.50 -8.60
N ARG A 150 -21.46 13.94 -9.77
CA ARG A 150 -22.15 14.70 -10.82
C ARG A 150 -23.57 14.87 -10.30
N ASP A 151 -23.94 16.13 -10.06
CA ASP A 151 -25.30 16.53 -9.71
C ASP A 151 -26.34 15.92 -10.66
#